data_AF-A0A3N5L9R5-F1
#
_entry.id   AF-A0A3N5L9R5-F1
#
_cell.length_a   1.000
_cell.length_b   1.000
_cell.length_c   1.000
_cell.angle_alpha   90.00
_cell.angle_beta   90.00
_cell.angle_gamma   90.00
#
_symmetry.space_group_name_H-M   'P 1'
#
loop_
_entity.id
_entity.type
_entity.pdbx_description
1 polymer ?
#
loop_
_entity_poly.entity_id
_entity_poly.type
_entity_poly.pdbx_seq_one_letter_code
_entity_poly.pdbx_strand_id
1 'polypeptide(L)'
;MKNYITEEYIKGFLPELSRYLWQGETNYNKQKEKAEQIVLNDFLARGYRPVLLQNELVLRENGTIINTNETGIASKEDKLSRMRLFVEVIELTGGEKKVTLQGSNDRFKWNDVVIITFTGVEIKTVITNSIYNYYRVNTSVQDGTIDFSAYLTETTYDLFFAYKWLQLVLEDAIAGENDQYMLKAKLFAKKYEELWSNNAFFSDETRSGYPKAKNSTQLKITRG
;
A
#
# COMPACT_ATOMS: atom_id res chain seq x y z
N MET A 1 3.30 -9.23 -1.99
CA MET A 1 2.49 -8.17 -2.61
C MET A 1 1.04 -8.33 -2.17
N LYS A 2 0.48 -7.28 -1.60
CA LYS A 2 -0.85 -7.18 -1.01
C LYS A 2 -1.58 -6.00 -1.67
N ASN A 3 -2.89 -6.15 -1.89
CA ASN A 3 -3.72 -5.07 -2.39
C ASN A 3 -4.32 -4.28 -1.22
N TYR A 4 -3.89 -3.02 -1.05
CA TYR A 4 -4.37 -2.15 0.02
C TYR A 4 -5.43 -1.13 -0.44
N ILE A 5 -5.86 -1.18 -1.71
CA ILE A 5 -6.82 -0.22 -2.23
C ILE A 5 -8.25 -0.60 -1.86
N THR A 6 -9.06 0.43 -1.64
CA THR A 6 -10.49 0.33 -1.33
C THR A 6 -11.31 0.80 -2.52
N GLU A 7 -12.63 0.58 -2.46
CA GLU A 7 -13.53 1.16 -3.47
C GLU A 7 -13.39 2.69 -3.49
N GLU A 8 -13.31 3.31 -2.32
CA GLU A 8 -13.14 4.77 -2.18
C GLU A 8 -11.87 5.28 -2.84
N TYR A 9 -10.79 4.49 -2.82
CA TYR A 9 -9.56 4.81 -3.55
C TYR A 9 -9.81 4.87 -5.06
N ILE A 10 -10.52 3.88 -5.64
CA ILE A 10 -10.78 3.85 -7.09
C ILE A 10 -11.84 4.88 -7.52
N LYS A 11 -12.80 5.23 -6.65
CA LYS A 11 -13.78 6.31 -6.90
C LYS A 11 -13.10 7.65 -7.15
N GLY A 12 -11.98 7.91 -6.49
CA GLY A 12 -11.19 9.13 -6.66
C GLY A 12 -10.62 9.33 -8.08
N PHE A 13 -10.53 8.28 -8.91
CA PHE A 13 -10.01 8.39 -10.27
C PHE A 13 -11.05 8.86 -11.28
N LEU A 14 -12.34 8.63 -11.00
CA LEU A 14 -13.47 9.00 -11.86
C LEU A 14 -14.60 9.61 -11.02
N PRO A 15 -14.34 10.75 -10.33
CA PRO A 15 -15.35 11.39 -9.50
C PRO A 15 -16.60 11.78 -10.30
N GLU A 16 -16.45 12.05 -11.60
CA GLU A 16 -17.54 12.41 -12.50
C GLU A 16 -18.56 11.27 -12.73
N LEU A 17 -18.14 10.02 -12.56
CA LEU A 17 -19.02 8.85 -12.74
C LEU A 17 -19.69 8.40 -11.44
N SER A 18 -19.53 9.16 -10.35
CA SER A 18 -20.06 8.81 -9.03
C SER A 18 -21.57 8.62 -8.97
N ARG A 19 -22.31 9.42 -9.74
CA ARG A 19 -23.78 9.29 -9.81
C ARG A 19 -24.24 8.11 -10.66
N TYR A 20 -23.37 7.47 -11.43
CA TYR A 20 -23.74 6.44 -12.41
C TYR A 20 -23.22 5.05 -12.04
N LEU A 21 -21.99 4.95 -11.54
CA LEU A 21 -21.35 3.68 -11.19
C LEU A 21 -21.38 3.39 -9.69
N TRP A 22 -21.25 4.41 -8.85
CA TRP A 22 -21.00 4.24 -7.41
C TRP A 22 -22.27 4.31 -6.56
N GLN A 23 -23.44 4.00 -7.14
CA GLN A 23 -24.68 3.92 -6.36
C GLN A 23 -24.62 2.67 -5.46
N GLY A 24 -24.92 2.85 -4.17
CA GLY A 24 -24.64 1.90 -3.08
C GLY A 24 -25.25 0.50 -3.18
N GLU A 25 -25.91 0.16 -4.27
CA GLU A 25 -26.43 -1.17 -4.58
C GLU A 25 -25.44 -2.03 -5.38
N THR A 26 -24.44 -1.43 -6.04
CA THR A 26 -23.51 -2.18 -6.90
C THR A 26 -22.28 -2.64 -6.14
N ASN A 27 -22.07 -3.95 -6.07
CA ASN A 27 -20.93 -4.58 -5.41
C ASN A 27 -19.86 -5.00 -6.42
N TYR A 28 -18.69 -4.35 -6.37
CA TYR A 28 -17.57 -4.61 -7.29
C TYR A 28 -16.50 -5.57 -6.75
N ASN A 29 -16.80 -6.36 -5.71
CA ASN A 29 -15.85 -7.31 -5.12
C ASN A 29 -15.37 -8.36 -6.13
N LYS A 30 -16.23 -8.84 -7.04
CA LYS A 30 -15.82 -9.81 -8.07
C LYS A 30 -14.77 -9.22 -9.02
N GLN A 31 -14.95 -7.97 -9.44
CA GLN A 31 -14.00 -7.25 -10.27
C GLN A 31 -12.70 -6.99 -9.50
N LYS A 32 -12.78 -6.76 -8.18
CA LYS A 32 -11.60 -6.62 -7.31
C LYS A 32 -10.77 -7.91 -7.28
N GLU A 33 -11.40 -9.03 -6.94
CA GLU A 33 -10.75 -10.34 -6.86
C GLU A 33 -10.12 -10.74 -8.21
N LYS A 34 -10.86 -10.53 -9.31
CA LYS A 34 -10.36 -10.79 -10.66
C LYS A 34 -9.17 -9.88 -11.02
N ALA A 35 -9.22 -8.60 -10.64
CA ALA A 35 -8.10 -7.68 -10.85
C ALA A 35 -6.86 -8.14 -10.08
N GLU A 36 -7.02 -8.54 -8.82
CA GLU A 36 -5.91 -9.06 -8.00
C GLU A 36 -5.27 -10.29 -8.64
N GLN A 37 -6.08 -11.22 -9.12
CA GLN A 37 -5.59 -12.42 -9.80
C GLN A 37 -4.81 -12.06 -11.08
N ILE A 38 -5.35 -11.17 -11.93
CA ILE A 38 -4.69 -10.75 -13.16
C ILE A 38 -3.35 -10.08 -12.86
N VAL A 39 -3.32 -9.12 -11.93
CA VAL A 39 -2.10 -8.39 -11.57
C VAL A 39 -1.04 -9.36 -11.06
N LEU A 40 -1.39 -10.27 -10.13
CA LEU A 40 -0.45 -11.26 -9.59
C LEU A 40 0.09 -12.19 -10.68
N ASN A 41 -0.78 -12.66 -11.59
CA ASN A 41 -0.38 -13.50 -12.71
C ASN A 41 0.53 -12.76 -13.69
N ASP A 42 0.28 -11.48 -13.97
CA ASP A 42 1.13 -10.67 -14.85
C ASP A 42 2.53 -10.47 -14.26
N PHE A 43 2.64 -10.24 -12.94
CA PHE A 43 3.94 -10.22 -12.26
C PHE A 43 4.67 -11.56 -12.40
N LEU A 44 3.97 -12.69 -12.20
CA LEU A 44 4.55 -14.02 -12.36
C LEU A 44 5.00 -14.28 -13.80
N ALA A 45 4.16 -13.96 -14.79
CA ALA A 45 4.45 -14.12 -16.21
C ALA A 45 5.67 -13.29 -16.66
N ARG A 46 5.91 -12.16 -16.00
CA ARG A 46 7.08 -11.28 -16.22
C ARG A 46 8.31 -11.68 -15.41
N GLY A 47 8.27 -12.83 -14.72
CA GLY A 47 9.41 -13.40 -14.00
C GLY A 47 9.60 -12.89 -12.56
N TYR A 48 8.66 -12.10 -12.04
CA TYR A 48 8.71 -11.66 -10.65
C TYR A 48 8.13 -12.70 -9.71
N ARG A 49 8.56 -12.65 -8.45
CA ARG A 49 7.96 -13.40 -7.35
C ARG A 49 7.21 -12.41 -6.45
N PRO A 50 5.87 -12.31 -6.52
CA PRO A 50 5.10 -11.32 -5.77
C PRO A 50 5.36 -11.32 -4.25
N VAL A 51 5.72 -12.47 -3.67
CA VAL A 51 6.07 -12.60 -2.25
C VAL A 51 7.37 -11.88 -1.87
N LEU A 52 8.23 -11.57 -2.85
CA LEU A 52 9.50 -10.85 -2.66
C LEU A 52 9.39 -9.38 -3.10
N LEU A 53 8.21 -8.93 -3.52
CA LEU A 53 7.93 -7.55 -3.91
C LEU A 53 7.19 -6.82 -2.80
N GLN A 54 7.13 -5.49 -2.90
CA GLN A 54 6.47 -4.63 -1.92
C GLN A 54 7.09 -4.82 -0.52
N ASN A 55 8.38 -4.53 -0.45
CA ASN A 55 9.20 -4.88 0.71
C ASN A 55 8.79 -4.07 1.93
N GLU A 56 8.46 -4.77 3.01
CA GLU A 56 8.03 -4.16 4.26
C GLU A 56 9.26 -3.68 5.05
N LEU A 57 9.28 -2.39 5.41
CA LEU A 57 10.17 -1.88 6.44
C LEU A 57 9.50 -2.09 7.79
N VAL A 58 9.85 -3.19 8.47
CA VAL A 58 9.30 -3.51 9.79
C VAL A 58 9.78 -2.47 10.80
N LEU A 59 8.82 -1.80 11.44
CA LEU A 59 9.07 -0.81 12.49
C LEU A 59 8.79 -1.38 13.88
N ARG A 60 7.85 -2.32 13.97
CA ARG A 60 7.54 -3.09 15.17
C ARG A 60 6.97 -4.46 14.79
N GLU A 61 7.42 -5.50 15.48
CA GLU A 61 6.79 -6.81 15.48
C GLU A 61 5.85 -6.95 16.68
N ASN A 62 4.79 -7.73 16.53
CA ASN A 62 3.90 -8.09 17.63
C ASN A 62 4.56 -9.15 18.54
N GLY A 63 3.91 -9.43 19.68
CA GLY A 63 4.38 -10.39 20.68
C GLY A 63 5.06 -9.74 21.89
N THR A 64 5.15 -8.41 21.93
CA THR A 64 5.59 -7.65 23.10
C THR A 64 4.55 -6.61 23.46
N ILE A 65 3.87 -6.84 24.59
CA ILE A 65 2.83 -5.95 25.11
C ILE A 65 3.44 -4.65 25.61
N ILE A 66 2.85 -3.52 25.18
CA ILE A 66 3.13 -2.19 25.68
C ILE A 66 2.05 -1.80 26.69
N ASN A 67 2.46 -1.35 27.87
CA ASN A 67 1.56 -0.90 28.95
C ASN A 67 1.86 0.54 29.43
N THR A 68 2.83 1.22 28.82
CA THR A 68 3.21 2.61 29.10
C THR A 68 3.64 3.29 27.80
N ASN A 69 3.82 4.62 27.81
CA ASN A 69 4.34 5.31 26.62
C ASN A 69 5.72 4.75 26.23
N GLU A 70 5.87 4.36 24.96
CA GLU A 70 7.10 3.75 24.45
C GLU A 70 7.50 4.42 23.14
N THR A 71 8.80 4.66 22.95
CA THR A 71 9.36 5.03 21.65
C THR A 71 10.18 3.88 21.12
N GLY A 72 9.77 3.34 19.98
CA GLY A 72 10.47 2.27 19.29
C GLY A 72 11.84 2.68 18.78
N ILE A 73 12.61 1.67 18.39
CA ILE A 73 13.95 1.84 17.85
C ILE A 73 13.88 2.43 16.43
N ALA A 74 14.80 3.33 16.12
CA ALA A 74 14.93 3.89 14.78
C ALA A 74 15.31 2.80 13.76
N SER A 75 14.65 2.81 12.61
CA SER A 75 15.00 1.97 11.47
C SER A 75 16.43 2.21 11.00
N LYS A 76 16.96 1.33 10.14
CA LYS A 76 18.10 1.69 9.29
C LYS A 76 17.65 2.74 8.26
N GLU A 77 18.60 3.29 7.53
CA GLU A 77 18.28 4.23 6.44
C GLU A 77 17.37 3.54 5.44
N ASP A 78 16.19 4.13 5.22
CA ASP A 78 15.26 3.73 4.19
C ASP A 78 15.66 4.39 2.88
N LYS A 79 16.00 3.56 1.89
CA LYS A 79 16.35 4.00 0.53
C LYS A 79 15.20 3.81 -0.44
N LEU A 80 14.07 3.27 0.03
CA LEU A 80 12.86 3.14 -0.74
C LEU A 80 11.91 4.27 -0.33
N SER A 81 11.21 4.85 -1.30
CA SER A 81 10.21 5.90 -1.06
C SER A 81 8.91 5.30 -0.51
N ARG A 82 8.96 4.65 0.65
CA ARG A 82 7.79 4.02 1.29
C ARG A 82 6.90 5.08 1.89
N MET A 83 5.61 5.00 1.57
CA MET A 83 4.61 6.01 1.95
C MET A 83 3.38 5.41 2.63
N ARG A 84 3.22 4.09 2.64
CA ARG A 84 2.08 3.45 3.28
C ARG A 84 2.50 2.87 4.62
N LEU A 85 1.94 3.40 5.70
CA LEU A 85 1.99 2.77 7.00
C LEU A 85 0.87 1.73 7.11
N PHE A 86 1.22 0.57 7.63
CA PHE A 86 0.30 -0.47 8.04
C PHE A 86 0.51 -0.73 9.53
N VAL A 87 -0.60 -0.81 10.27
CA VAL A 87 -0.61 -1.17 11.68
C VAL A 87 -1.75 -2.17 11.92
N GLU A 88 -1.42 -3.30 12.51
CA GLU A 88 -2.37 -4.33 12.92
C GLU A 88 -2.27 -4.53 14.42
N VAL A 89 -3.34 -4.19 15.12
CA VAL A 89 -3.46 -4.40 16.57
C VAL A 89 -3.97 -5.81 16.81
N ILE A 90 -3.21 -6.58 17.59
CA ILE A 90 -3.51 -7.98 17.93
C ILE A 90 -4.23 -8.06 19.28
N GLU A 91 -3.83 -7.22 20.22
CA GLU A 91 -4.42 -7.11 21.55
C GLU A 91 -4.54 -5.64 21.94
N LEU A 92 -5.69 -5.27 22.53
CA LEU A 92 -5.90 -3.94 23.11
C LEU A 92 -6.80 -4.05 24.34
N THR A 93 -6.38 -3.46 25.45
CA THR A 93 -7.18 -3.35 26.67
C THR A 93 -7.22 -1.90 27.19
N GLY A 94 -8.23 -1.58 28.00
CA GLY A 94 -8.44 -0.21 28.50
C GLY A 94 -9.00 0.73 27.42
N GLY A 95 -8.67 2.01 27.52
CA GLY A 95 -9.11 3.05 26.61
C GLY A 95 -8.32 3.14 25.30
N GLU A 96 -8.42 4.30 24.65
CA GLU A 96 -7.76 4.59 23.38
C GLU A 96 -6.23 4.48 23.46
N LYS A 97 -5.61 3.97 22.40
CA LYS A 97 -4.15 3.94 22.22
C LYS A 97 -3.78 4.70 20.95
N LYS A 98 -2.66 5.41 20.98
CA LYS A 98 -2.17 6.15 19.80
C LYS A 98 -0.85 5.57 19.33
N VAL A 99 -0.76 5.31 18.03
CA VAL A 99 0.44 4.87 17.34
C VAL A 99 0.85 5.99 16.39
N THR A 100 1.98 6.63 16.67
CA THR A 100 2.53 7.75 15.92
C THR A 100 3.72 7.27 15.10
N LEU A 101 3.66 7.40 13.78
CA LEU A 101 4.84 7.28 12.94
C LEU A 101 5.65 8.56 13.04
N GLN A 102 6.94 8.43 13.36
CA GLN A 102 7.87 9.54 13.36
C GLN A 102 8.91 9.34 12.26
N GLY A 103 9.30 10.44 11.62
CA GLY A 103 10.26 10.49 10.53
C GLY A 103 11.41 11.44 10.82
N SER A 104 12.61 11.07 10.37
CA SER A 104 13.82 11.87 10.51
C SER A 104 14.71 11.77 9.27
N ASN A 105 15.40 12.86 8.92
CA ASN A 105 16.43 12.86 7.86
C ASN A 105 17.85 12.72 8.41
N ASP A 106 18.05 12.88 9.72
CA ASP A 106 19.37 12.92 10.37
C ASP A 106 19.51 11.94 11.55
N ARG A 107 18.44 11.22 11.94
CA ARG A 107 18.29 10.37 13.14
C ARG A 107 18.22 11.10 14.48
N PHE A 108 18.36 12.42 14.51
CA PHE A 108 18.39 13.20 15.75
C PHE A 108 17.11 14.02 15.94
N LYS A 109 16.60 14.63 14.86
CA LYS A 109 15.35 15.40 14.87
C LYS A 109 14.23 14.57 14.29
N TRP A 110 13.18 14.36 15.07
CA TRP A 110 12.04 13.53 14.72
C TRP A 110 10.79 14.38 14.59
N ASN A 111 10.07 14.21 13.48
CA ASN A 111 8.79 14.86 13.23
C ASN A 111 7.69 13.80 13.25
N ASP A 112 6.54 14.14 13.82
CA ASP A 112 5.35 13.31 13.69
C ASP A 112 4.87 13.36 12.24
N VAL A 113 4.75 12.18 11.62
CA VAL A 113 4.31 12.03 10.22
C VAL A 113 2.81 11.79 10.18
N VAL A 114 2.34 10.85 11.00
CA VAL A 114 0.93 10.50 11.13
C VAL A 114 0.67 9.89 12.50
N ILE A 115 -0.50 10.15 13.05
CA ILE A 115 -1.00 9.57 14.29
C ILE A 115 -2.22 8.72 13.95
N ILE A 116 -2.20 7.46 14.37
CA ILE A 116 -3.34 6.55 14.27
C ILE A 116 -3.85 6.25 15.67
N THR A 117 -5.15 6.49 15.86
CA THR A 117 -5.88 6.17 17.07
C THR A 117 -6.53 4.80 16.95
N PHE A 118 -6.42 3.97 17.98
CA PHE A 118 -7.02 2.64 18.10
C PHE A 118 -7.92 2.56 19.32
N THR A 119 -9.11 2.01 19.14
CA THR A 119 -10.10 1.77 20.22
C THR A 119 -10.46 0.28 20.35
N GLY A 120 -9.80 -0.59 19.59
CA GLY A 120 -10.01 -2.03 19.61
C GLY A 120 -8.98 -2.76 18.74
N VAL A 121 -9.18 -4.07 18.60
CA VAL A 121 -8.41 -4.94 17.70
C VAL A 121 -8.86 -4.67 16.27
N GLU A 122 -7.99 -4.06 15.47
CA GLU A 122 -8.29 -3.66 14.10
C GLU A 122 -7.01 -3.47 13.28
N ILE A 123 -7.17 -3.39 11.97
CA ILE A 123 -6.11 -3.06 11.02
C ILE A 123 -6.37 -1.65 10.48
N LYS A 124 -5.36 -0.80 10.51
CA LYS A 124 -5.39 0.52 9.88
C LYS A 124 -4.21 0.70 8.94
N THR A 125 -4.50 1.28 7.78
CA THR A 125 -3.48 1.69 6.81
C THR A 125 -3.66 3.14 6.43
N VAL A 126 -2.56 3.87 6.29
CA VAL A 126 -2.57 5.28 5.92
C VAL A 126 -1.44 5.58 4.95
N ILE A 127 -1.73 6.39 3.93
CA ILE A 127 -0.71 6.94 3.02
C ILE A 127 -0.23 8.27 3.60
N THR A 128 1.08 8.42 3.73
CA THR A 128 1.75 9.62 4.23
C THR A 128 2.21 10.50 3.08
N ASN A 129 2.18 11.82 3.27
CA ASN A 129 2.58 12.79 2.24
C ASN A 129 4.05 13.24 2.32
N SER A 130 4.82 12.65 3.22
CA SER A 130 6.22 13.02 3.46
C SER A 130 7.08 11.78 3.55
N ILE A 131 8.27 11.85 2.95
CA ILE A 131 9.26 10.78 2.94
C ILE A 131 10.44 11.24 3.80
N TYR A 132 10.94 10.33 4.62
CA TYR A 132 12.09 10.50 5.49
C TYR A 132 13.08 9.35 5.29
N ASN A 133 14.33 9.59 5.67
CA ASN A 133 15.39 8.57 5.59
C ASN A 133 15.33 7.56 6.75
N TYR A 134 14.72 7.94 7.88
CA TYR A 134 14.66 7.10 9.07
C TYR A 134 13.27 7.20 9.68
N TYR A 135 12.77 6.06 10.18
CA TYR A 135 11.44 5.96 10.77
C TYR A 135 11.51 5.27 12.12
N ARG A 136 10.56 5.59 12.99
CA ARG A 136 10.27 4.84 14.22
C ARG A 136 8.81 5.00 14.58
N VAL A 137 8.33 4.15 15.47
CA VAL A 137 6.97 4.25 16.01
C VAL A 137 7.04 4.76 17.44
N ASN A 138 6.21 5.73 17.79
CA ASN A 138 5.97 6.14 19.16
C ASN A 138 4.55 5.72 19.56
N THR A 139 4.40 5.06 20.69
CA THR A 139 3.12 4.57 21.19
C THR A 139 2.75 5.33 22.46
N SER A 140 1.54 5.88 22.49
CA SER A 140 0.97 6.45 23.70
C SER A 140 -0.05 5.50 24.33
N VAL A 141 0.17 5.18 25.60
CA VAL A 141 -0.67 4.32 26.44
C VAL A 141 -0.97 5.07 27.73
N GLN A 142 -2.22 5.49 27.92
CA GLN A 142 -2.67 6.15 29.17
C GLN A 142 -3.10 5.12 30.23
N ASP A 143 -3.76 4.05 29.80
CA ASP A 143 -4.24 2.94 30.61
C ASP A 143 -4.16 1.62 29.81
N GLY A 144 -4.31 0.47 30.46
CA GLY A 144 -4.37 -0.84 29.78
C GLY A 144 -3.11 -1.19 28.98
N THR A 145 -3.31 -1.93 27.89
CA THR A 145 -2.23 -2.54 27.09
C THR A 145 -2.50 -2.49 25.59
N ILE A 146 -1.44 -2.61 24.78
CA ILE A 146 -1.52 -2.82 23.34
C ILE A 146 -0.40 -3.76 22.86
N ASP A 147 -0.72 -4.69 21.97
CA ASP A 147 0.24 -5.44 21.16
C ASP A 147 -0.12 -5.29 19.68
N PHE A 148 0.87 -4.98 18.85
CA PHE A 148 0.64 -4.65 17.44
C PHE A 148 1.88 -4.88 16.57
N SER A 149 1.65 -5.13 15.29
CA SER A 149 2.68 -5.08 14.25
C SER A 149 2.57 -3.76 13.48
N ALA A 150 3.70 -3.21 13.05
CA ALA A 150 3.74 -2.02 12.22
C ALA A 150 4.88 -2.07 11.20
N TYR A 151 4.56 -1.71 9.96
CA TYR A 151 5.55 -1.62 8.89
C TYR A 151 5.20 -0.53 7.87
N LEU A 152 6.23 -0.03 7.19
CA LEU A 152 6.08 0.84 6.02
C LEU A 152 6.22 0.04 4.73
N THR A 153 5.49 0.43 3.69
CA THR A 153 5.58 -0.20 2.37
C THR A 153 5.34 0.80 1.22
N GLU A 154 5.73 0.39 0.02
CA GLU A 154 5.62 1.17 -1.22
C GLU A 154 4.17 1.18 -1.72
N THR A 155 3.74 2.33 -2.25
CA THR A 155 2.41 2.53 -2.84
C THR A 155 2.39 2.34 -4.36
N THR A 156 3.56 2.18 -5.00
CA THR A 156 3.69 2.01 -6.46
C THR A 156 2.83 0.85 -6.99
N TYR A 157 2.68 -0.21 -6.19
CA TYR A 157 1.89 -1.38 -6.53
C TYR A 157 0.37 -1.12 -6.53
N ASP A 158 -0.10 -0.13 -5.76
CA ASP A 158 -1.52 0.19 -5.63
C ASP A 158 -2.15 0.58 -6.98
N LEU A 159 -1.37 1.25 -7.85
CA LEU A 159 -1.84 1.66 -9.18
C LEU A 159 -2.09 0.49 -10.13
N PHE A 160 -1.33 -0.61 -10.02
CA PHE A 160 -1.57 -1.81 -10.82
C PHE A 160 -2.96 -2.39 -10.52
N PHE A 161 -3.26 -2.56 -9.23
CA PHE A 161 -4.56 -3.02 -8.78
C PHE A 161 -5.67 -2.03 -9.13
N ALA A 162 -5.45 -0.73 -8.91
CA ALA A 162 -6.46 0.29 -9.15
C ALA A 162 -6.86 0.39 -10.63
N TYR A 163 -5.88 0.45 -11.54
CA TYR A 163 -6.17 0.56 -12.97
C TYR A 163 -6.80 -0.72 -13.51
N LYS A 164 -6.36 -1.89 -13.06
CA LYS A 164 -6.98 -3.15 -13.49
C LYS A 164 -8.41 -3.29 -12.95
N TRP A 165 -8.63 -2.95 -11.69
CA TRP A 165 -9.97 -3.00 -11.09
C TRP A 165 -10.92 -2.02 -11.78
N LEU A 166 -10.51 -0.77 -12.00
CA LEU A 166 -11.30 0.22 -12.73
C LEU A 166 -11.61 -0.21 -14.16
N GLN A 167 -10.63 -0.79 -14.86
CA GLN A 167 -10.86 -1.34 -16.20
C GLN A 167 -12.01 -2.35 -16.17
N LEU A 168 -11.97 -3.33 -15.27
CA LEU A 168 -12.99 -4.38 -15.19
C LEU A 168 -14.37 -3.85 -14.78
N VAL A 169 -14.43 -2.86 -13.88
CA VAL A 169 -15.68 -2.19 -13.51
C VAL A 169 -16.29 -1.48 -14.71
N LEU A 170 -15.48 -0.78 -15.49
CA LEU A 170 -15.95 -0.03 -16.66
C LEU A 170 -16.37 -0.97 -17.80
N GLU A 171 -15.66 -2.08 -18.01
CA GLU A 171 -16.03 -3.10 -19.01
C GLU A 171 -17.41 -3.71 -18.72
N ASP A 172 -17.74 -3.94 -17.44
CA ASP A 172 -19.04 -4.46 -17.01
C ASP A 172 -20.18 -3.45 -17.22
N ALA A 173 -19.86 -2.16 -17.27
CA ALA A 173 -20.81 -1.07 -17.46
C ALA A 173 -21.02 -0.66 -18.93
N ILE A 174 -20.34 -1.30 -19.90
CA ILE A 174 -20.47 -0.98 -21.32
C ILE A 174 -21.89 -1.34 -21.80
N ALA A 175 -22.62 -0.36 -22.28
CA ALA A 175 -23.95 -0.53 -22.86
C ALA A 175 -23.91 -0.53 -24.41
N GLY A 176 -22.88 0.05 -25.01
CA GLY A 176 -22.75 0.13 -26.46
C GLY A 176 -21.36 0.53 -26.95
N GLU A 177 -21.15 0.40 -28.25
CA GLU A 177 -19.89 0.81 -28.86
C GLU A 177 -19.69 2.33 -28.73
N ASN A 178 -18.47 2.73 -28.38
CA ASN A 178 -18.05 4.13 -28.22
C ASN A 178 -18.73 4.89 -27.07
N ASP A 179 -19.36 4.18 -26.13
CA ASP A 179 -19.83 4.82 -24.91
C ASP A 179 -18.66 5.28 -24.00
N GLN A 180 -18.99 6.14 -23.03
CA GLN A 180 -18.00 6.70 -22.11
C GLN A 180 -17.28 5.63 -21.28
N TYR A 181 -17.93 4.51 -20.96
CA TYR A 181 -17.35 3.45 -20.17
C TYR A 181 -16.30 2.69 -20.96
N MET A 182 -16.56 2.39 -22.23
CA MET A 182 -15.61 1.75 -23.13
C MET A 182 -14.38 2.64 -23.35
N LEU A 183 -14.56 3.94 -23.58
CA LEU A 183 -13.43 4.88 -23.76
C LEU A 183 -12.57 4.96 -22.50
N LYS A 184 -13.19 5.01 -21.32
CA LYS A 184 -12.48 5.04 -20.03
C LYS A 184 -11.81 3.69 -19.73
N ALA A 185 -12.45 2.56 -20.02
CA ALA A 185 -11.87 1.23 -19.86
C ALA A 185 -10.58 1.09 -20.70
N LYS A 186 -10.61 1.52 -21.97
CA LYS A 186 -9.42 1.58 -22.84
C LYS A 186 -8.32 2.48 -22.26
N LEU A 187 -8.69 3.62 -21.68
CA LEU A 187 -7.73 4.51 -21.01
C LEU A 187 -7.04 3.83 -19.82
N PHE A 188 -7.79 3.16 -18.93
CA PHE A 188 -7.20 2.49 -17.77
C PHE A 188 -6.40 1.24 -18.16
N ALA A 189 -6.82 0.51 -19.20
CA ALA A 189 -6.02 -0.56 -19.79
C ALA A 189 -4.66 -0.04 -20.28
N LYS A 190 -4.65 1.09 -21.00
CA LYS A 190 -3.41 1.74 -21.45
C LYS A 190 -2.54 2.18 -20.27
N LYS A 191 -3.11 2.85 -19.27
CA LYS A 191 -2.36 3.29 -18.08
C LYS A 191 -1.76 2.11 -17.30
N TYR A 192 -2.51 1.01 -17.20
CA TYR A 192 -2.01 -0.24 -16.60
C TYR A 192 -0.77 -0.75 -17.34
N GLU A 193 -0.79 -0.78 -18.67
CA GLU A 193 0.37 -1.19 -19.46
C GLU A 193 1.57 -0.24 -19.34
N GLU A 194 1.31 1.07 -19.25
CA GLU A 194 2.35 2.08 -19.04
C GLU A 194 3.08 1.89 -17.69
N LEU A 195 2.40 1.42 -16.65
CA LEU A 195 3.04 1.16 -15.36
C LEU A 195 4.19 0.14 -15.48
N TRP A 196 4.07 -0.87 -16.34
CA TRP A 196 5.13 -1.86 -16.54
C TRP A 196 6.39 -1.27 -17.17
N SER A 197 6.26 -0.21 -17.95
CA SER A 197 7.38 0.45 -18.64
C SER A 197 8.03 1.54 -17.78
N ASN A 198 7.26 2.13 -16.86
CA ASN A 198 7.68 3.32 -16.11
C ASN A 198 8.13 3.02 -14.68
N ASN A 199 7.87 1.83 -14.15
CA ASN A 199 8.23 1.48 -12.78
C ASN A 199 9.41 0.51 -12.73
N ALA A 200 10.32 0.78 -11.79
CA ALA A 200 11.33 -0.17 -11.36
C ALA A 200 10.81 -0.96 -10.15
N PHE A 201 11.10 -2.25 -10.09
CA PHE A 201 10.71 -3.11 -8.98
C PHE A 201 11.93 -3.63 -8.25
N PHE A 202 11.88 -3.60 -6.92
CA PHE A 202 12.94 -4.09 -6.06
C PHE A 202 12.48 -5.38 -5.38
N SER A 203 13.30 -6.42 -5.43
CA SER A 203 13.06 -7.68 -4.72
C SER A 203 13.94 -7.80 -3.48
N ASP A 204 13.35 -8.19 -2.35
CA ASP A 204 14.09 -8.52 -1.13
C ASP A 204 14.09 -10.03 -0.90
N GLU A 205 15.11 -10.70 -1.47
CA GLU A 205 15.28 -12.15 -1.32
C GLU A 205 15.51 -12.58 0.13
N THR A 206 15.99 -11.68 0.97
CA THR A 206 16.29 -11.94 2.39
C THR A 206 15.15 -11.55 3.33
N ARG A 207 14.09 -10.89 2.82
CA ARG A 207 12.98 -10.34 3.62
C ARG A 207 13.46 -9.49 4.79
N SER A 208 14.55 -8.76 4.59
CA SER A 208 15.15 -7.89 5.60
C SER A 208 14.48 -6.52 5.72
N GLY A 209 13.64 -6.16 4.75
CA GLY A 209 13.15 -4.81 4.53
C GLY A 209 14.15 -3.91 3.79
N TYR A 210 15.32 -4.41 3.41
CA TYR A 210 16.38 -3.65 2.73
C TYR A 210 16.80 -4.41 1.46
N PRO A 211 16.04 -4.28 0.36
CA PRO A 211 16.38 -4.96 -0.87
C PRO A 211 17.78 -4.54 -1.32
N LYS A 212 18.61 -5.53 -1.66
CA LYS A 212 19.88 -5.27 -2.33
C LYS A 212 19.60 -5.04 -3.80
N ALA A 213 20.22 -4.02 -4.40
CA ALA A 213 20.23 -3.92 -5.85
C ALA A 213 20.88 -5.19 -6.42
N LYS A 214 20.09 -6.10 -6.98
CA LYS A 214 20.62 -6.99 -8.02
C LYS A 214 20.93 -6.10 -9.21
N ASN A 215 22.13 -6.24 -9.76
CA ASN A 215 22.64 -5.58 -10.97
C ASN A 215 21.56 -4.80 -11.72
N SER A 216 21.67 -3.47 -11.74
CA SER A 216 20.80 -2.53 -12.46
C SER A 216 20.85 -2.69 -13.98
N THR A 217 21.12 -3.90 -14.47
CA THR A 217 21.19 -4.26 -15.87
C THR A 217 19.81 -4.76 -16.30
N GLN A 218 19.06 -3.87 -16.95
CA GLN A 218 17.99 -4.15 -17.90
C GLN A 218 16.63 -4.64 -17.38
N LEU A 219 15.71 -3.69 -17.23
CA LEU A 219 14.48 -3.71 -18.03
C LEU A 219 14.46 -2.50 -18.99
N LYS A 220 15.60 -2.25 -19.65
CA LYS A 220 15.55 -1.61 -20.96
C LYS A 220 15.31 -2.73 -21.95
N ILE A 221 14.11 -2.74 -22.52
CA ILE A 221 13.84 -3.43 -23.78
C ILE A 221 14.83 -2.85 -24.79
N THR A 222 15.92 -3.55 -25.04
CA THR A 222 16.70 -3.31 -26.25
C THR A 222 15.93 -4.02 -27.35
N ARG A 223 15.19 -3.27 -28.15
CA ARG A 223 14.66 -3.78 -29.42
C ARG A 223 15.88 -4.10 -30.30
N GLY A 224 16.12 -5.39 -30.54
CA GLY A 224 16.83 -5.87 -31.71
C GLY A 224 15.84 -6.07 -32.85
#